data_AF-A0A2D4MLU8-F1
#
_entry.id   AF-A0A2D4MLU8-F1
#
_cell.length_a   1.000
_cell.length_b   1.000
_cell.length_c   1.000
_cell.angle_alpha   90.00
_cell.angle_beta   90.00
_cell.angle_gamma   90.00
#
_symmetry.space_group_name_H-M   'P 1'
#
loop_
_entity.id
_entity.type
_entity.pdbx_description
1 polymer ?
#
loop_
_entity_poly.entity_id
_entity_poly.type
_entity_poly.pdbx_seq_one_letter_code
_entity_poly.pdbx_strand_id
1 'polypeptide(L)'
;FVFSKKNLQVVETSARSNVNVDLAFSTLVQLIDKSRGKTKIIPYFEALKQQSQQIAAAKDKYEWLVSRIVKNHNETWSNVSRKMQSSPEYQDYVYLEGTQKAKKLFLQHIFRLKQEHIERRKKMYLAMLPLAFDALIPNLDEINHLSCIKVEKLL
;
A
#
# COMPACT_ATOMS: atom_id res chain seq x y z
N PHE A 1 -19.41 -27.98 21.14
CA PHE A 1 -18.65 -28.43 22.32
C PHE A 1 -19.59 -28.50 23.52
N VAL A 2 -19.77 -29.68 24.14
CA VAL A 2 -20.66 -29.87 25.30
C VAL A 2 -19.85 -29.61 26.58
N PHE A 3 -20.12 -28.50 27.25
CA PHE A 3 -19.52 -28.11 28.52
C PHE A 3 -20.48 -28.41 29.67
N SER A 4 -20.38 -29.59 30.26
CA SER A 4 -21.10 -29.90 31.49
C SER A 4 -20.24 -30.77 32.40
N LYS A 5 -19.14 -30.19 32.94
CA LYS A 5 -18.61 -30.62 34.26
C LYS A 5 -17.44 -29.82 34.85
N LYS A 6 -16.82 -28.85 34.18
CA LYS A 6 -15.80 -27.96 34.79
C LYS A 6 -15.93 -26.55 34.23
N ASN A 7 -15.81 -25.52 35.07
CA ASN A 7 -15.74 -24.09 34.70
C ASN A 7 -14.46 -23.79 33.89
N LEU A 8 -14.30 -24.44 32.74
CA LEU A 8 -13.12 -24.33 31.89
C LEU A 8 -13.32 -23.11 30.98
N GLN A 9 -12.37 -22.18 31.04
CA GLN A 9 -12.35 -21.04 30.12
C GLN A 9 -11.84 -21.49 28.76
N VAL A 10 -12.49 -21.01 27.70
CA VAL A 10 -12.14 -21.33 26.31
C VAL A 10 -11.91 -20.03 25.56
N VAL A 11 -10.75 -19.91 24.93
CA VAL A 11 -10.41 -18.78 24.05
C VAL A 11 -10.20 -19.32 22.64
N GLU A 12 -11.02 -18.87 21.69
CA GLU A 12 -10.87 -19.20 20.29
C GLU A 12 -9.76 -18.33 19.68
N THR A 13 -8.75 -18.95 19.06
CA THR A 13 -7.55 -18.25 18.56
C THR A 13 -7.21 -18.62 17.12
N SER A 14 -6.48 -17.74 16.44
CA SER A 14 -5.80 -18.05 15.18
C SER A 14 -4.41 -17.44 15.18
N ALA A 15 -3.38 -18.28 15.21
CA ALA A 15 -1.99 -17.83 15.12
C ALA A 15 -1.69 -17.17 13.76
N ARG A 16 -2.26 -17.70 12.67
CA ARG A 16 -2.06 -17.18 11.31
C ARG A 16 -2.60 -15.76 11.17
N SER A 17 -3.75 -15.49 11.77
CA SER A 17 -4.42 -14.18 11.68
C SER A 17 -4.13 -13.28 12.89
N ASN A 18 -3.26 -13.72 13.79
CA ASN A 18 -3.00 -13.11 15.09
C ASN A 18 -4.29 -12.73 15.87
N VAL A 19 -5.28 -13.63 15.88
CA VAL A 19 -6.55 -13.40 16.58
C VAL A 19 -6.51 -14.05 17.96
N ASN A 20 -6.78 -13.26 19.00
CA ASN A 20 -6.90 -13.68 20.39
C ASN A 20 -5.66 -14.41 20.98
N VAL A 21 -4.51 -14.34 20.32
CA VAL A 21 -3.28 -15.00 20.80
C VAL A 21 -2.87 -14.43 22.16
N ASP A 22 -2.74 -13.11 22.26
CA ASP A 22 -2.41 -12.42 23.51
C ASP A 22 -3.49 -12.59 24.59
N LEU A 23 -4.76 -12.66 24.16
CA LEU A 23 -5.91 -12.91 25.05
C LEU A 23 -5.81 -14.29 25.70
N ALA A 24 -5.39 -15.32 24.96
CA ALA A 24 -5.20 -16.67 25.50
C ALA A 24 -4.10 -16.70 26.56
N PHE A 25 -2.95 -16.05 26.31
CA PHE A 25 -1.87 -15.94 27.30
C PHE A 25 -2.29 -15.14 28.53
N SER A 26 -2.97 -14.00 28.33
CA SER A 26 -3.46 -13.16 29.44
C SER A 26 -4.48 -13.90 30.32
N THR A 27 -5.35 -14.71 29.68
CA THR A 27 -6.31 -15.55 30.39
C THR A 27 -5.60 -16.63 31.22
N LEU A 28 -4.55 -17.26 30.68
CA LEU A 28 -3.75 -18.25 31.41
C LEU A 28 -3.05 -17.63 32.63
N VAL A 29 -2.42 -16.46 32.47
CA VAL A 29 -1.75 -15.75 33.56
C VAL A 29 -2.74 -15.47 34.71
N GLN A 30 -3.95 -14.98 34.39
CA GLN A 30 -4.95 -14.73 35.42
C GLN A 30 -5.42 -15.98 36.16
N LEU A 31 -5.51 -17.12 35.46
CA LEU A 31 -5.86 -18.40 36.07
C LEU A 31 -4.77 -18.89 37.03
N ILE A 32 -3.49 -18.64 36.71
CA ILE A 32 -2.35 -18.99 37.57
C ILE A 32 -2.31 -18.07 38.79
N ASP A 33 -2.41 -16.76 38.59
CA ASP A 33 -2.26 -15.75 39.65
C ASP A 33 -3.47 -15.68 40.60
N LYS A 34 -4.57 -16.37 40.27
CA LYS A 34 -5.87 -16.29 40.99
C LYS A 34 -6.34 -14.85 41.19
N SER A 35 -5.89 -13.94 40.34
CA SER A 35 -6.23 -12.53 40.41
C SER A 35 -7.73 -12.34 40.20
N ARG A 36 -8.36 -11.37 40.88
CA ARG A 36 -9.83 -11.20 40.92
C ARG A 36 -10.44 -10.66 39.62
N GLY A 37 -9.67 -10.52 38.54
CA GLY A 37 -10.17 -10.09 37.23
C GLY A 37 -10.37 -11.27 36.30
N LYS A 38 -11.60 -11.52 35.83
CA LYS A 38 -11.84 -12.41 34.69
C LYS A 38 -11.63 -11.59 33.41
N THR A 39 -10.63 -11.94 32.59
CA THR A 39 -10.53 -11.32 31.26
C THR A 39 -11.79 -11.62 30.47
N LYS A 40 -12.39 -10.59 29.88
CA LYS A 40 -13.54 -10.75 28.99
C LYS A 40 -13.08 -11.51 27.75
N ILE A 41 -13.57 -12.74 27.59
CA ILE A 41 -13.30 -13.54 26.40
C ILE A 41 -14.12 -12.97 25.25
N ILE A 42 -13.44 -12.54 24.18
CA ILE A 42 -14.05 -12.00 22.98
C ILE A 42 -14.24 -13.14 21.97
N PRO A 43 -15.45 -13.34 21.40
CA PRO A 43 -15.68 -14.34 20.36
C PRO A 43 -14.77 -14.16 19.15
N TYR A 44 -14.39 -15.26 18.50
CA TYR A 44 -13.44 -15.22 17.38
C TYR A 44 -13.82 -14.22 16.28
N PHE A 45 -15.08 -14.19 15.86
CA PHE A 45 -15.52 -13.34 14.76
C PHE A 45 -15.38 -11.84 15.07
N GLU A 46 -15.66 -11.44 16.31
CA GLU A 46 -15.51 -10.05 16.74
C GLU A 46 -14.02 -9.67 16.81
N ALA A 47 -13.19 -10.54 17.39
CA ALA A 47 -11.75 -10.32 17.47
C ALA A 47 -11.09 -10.28 16.08
N LEU A 48 -11.51 -11.14 15.16
CA LEU A 48 -11.05 -11.13 13.77
C LEU A 48 -11.42 -9.82 13.06
N LYS A 49 -12.63 -9.30 13.29
CA LYS A 49 -13.07 -8.02 12.73
C LYS A 49 -12.22 -6.86 13.28
N GLN A 50 -12.00 -6.81 14.59
CA GLN A 50 -11.15 -5.80 15.23
C GLN A 50 -9.71 -5.85 14.70
N GLN A 51 -9.14 -7.05 14.59
CA GLN A 51 -7.79 -7.25 14.03
C GLN A 51 -7.70 -6.75 12.58
N SER A 52 -8.69 -7.07 11.77
CA SER A 52 -8.76 -6.62 10.37
C SER A 52 -8.85 -5.09 10.26
N GLN A 53 -9.66 -4.46 11.11
CA GLN A 53 -9.81 -3.00 11.15
C GLN A 53 -8.52 -2.31 11.61
N GLN A 54 -7.82 -2.86 12.60
CA GLN A 54 -6.54 -2.34 13.07
C GLN A 54 -5.48 -2.39 11.95
N ILE A 55 -5.39 -3.50 11.23
CA ILE A 55 -4.48 -3.65 10.09
C ILE A 55 -4.83 -2.65 8.98
N ALA A 56 -6.11 -2.48 8.66
CA ALA A 56 -6.55 -1.52 7.65
C ALA A 56 -6.16 -0.08 8.04
N ALA A 57 -6.42 0.33 9.27
CA ALA A 57 -6.07 1.66 9.75
C ALA A 57 -4.54 1.90 9.78
N ALA A 58 -3.75 0.90 10.18
CA ALA A 58 -2.29 0.98 10.15
C ALA A 58 -1.76 1.07 8.70
N LYS A 59 -2.37 0.32 7.78
CA LYS A 59 -2.05 0.37 6.36
C LYS A 59 -2.29 1.76 5.77
N ASP A 60 -3.45 2.36 6.03
CA ASP A 60 -3.80 3.69 5.50
C ASP A 60 -2.80 4.76 5.98
N LYS A 61 -2.44 4.73 7.28
CA LYS A 61 -1.41 5.61 7.85
C LYS A 61 -0.04 5.40 7.22
N TYR A 62 0.35 4.15 6.97
CA TYR A 62 1.60 3.83 6.30
C TYR A 62 1.61 4.32 4.84
N GLU A 63 0.55 4.11 4.07
CA GLU A 63 0.44 4.60 2.70
C GLU A 63 0.48 6.13 2.62
N TRP A 64 -0.12 6.82 3.60
CA TRP A 64 0.00 8.26 3.76
C TRP A 64 1.45 8.69 4.01
N LEU A 65 2.16 8.01 4.93
CA LEU A 65 3.57 8.29 5.23
C LEU A 65 4.44 8.10 3.99
N VAL A 66 4.26 7.00 3.26
CA VAL A 66 4.96 6.70 2.00
C VAL A 66 4.70 7.80 0.98
N SER A 67 3.43 8.19 0.78
CA SER A 67 3.06 9.26 -0.16
C SER A 67 3.63 10.63 0.23
N ARG A 68 3.85 10.87 1.53
CA ARG A 68 4.47 12.10 2.05
C ARG A 68 5.96 12.15 1.77
N ILE A 69 6.68 11.06 2.01
CA ILE A 69 8.16 11.00 1.89
C ILE A 69 8.60 10.75 0.45
N VAL A 70 7.88 9.92 -0.30
CA VAL A 70 8.26 9.43 -1.62
C VAL A 70 7.50 10.20 -2.69
N LYS A 71 8.18 11.19 -3.28
CA LYS A 71 7.64 12.02 -4.37
C LYS A 71 8.18 11.62 -5.75
N ASN A 72 9.30 10.92 -5.79
CA ASN A 72 9.96 10.51 -7.03
C ASN A 72 9.94 8.97 -7.15
N HIS A 73 9.72 8.47 -8.37
CA HIS A 73 9.72 7.05 -8.69
C HIS A 73 11.12 6.41 -8.68
N ASN A 74 12.19 7.22 -8.60
CA ASN A 74 13.58 6.71 -8.54
C ASN A 74 14.04 6.38 -7.11
N GLU A 75 13.19 6.59 -6.11
CA GLU A 75 13.52 6.28 -4.71
C GLU A 75 13.64 4.78 -4.48
N THR A 76 14.59 4.38 -3.62
CA THR A 76 14.85 2.98 -3.29
C THR A 76 14.32 2.61 -1.91
N TRP A 77 13.92 1.34 -1.76
CA TRP A 77 13.41 0.83 -0.48
C TRP A 77 14.39 1.07 0.67
N SER A 78 15.67 0.76 0.49
CA SER A 78 16.69 0.86 1.55
C SER A 78 16.87 2.28 2.08
N ASN A 79 16.77 3.28 1.21
CA ASN A 79 16.88 4.69 1.60
C ASN A 79 15.63 5.16 2.33
N VAL A 80 14.46 4.81 1.79
CA VAL A 80 13.17 5.26 2.31
C VAL A 80 12.80 4.56 3.61
N SER A 81 13.05 3.25 3.74
CA SER A 81 12.79 2.50 4.98
C SER A 81 13.60 3.06 6.14
N ARG A 82 14.87 3.41 5.92
CA ARG A 82 15.72 4.06 6.93
C ARG A 82 15.14 5.41 7.38
N LYS A 83 14.64 6.22 6.44
CA LYS A 83 13.99 7.51 6.76
C LYS A 83 12.68 7.32 7.53
N MET A 84 11.95 6.23 7.28
CA MET A 84 10.68 5.92 7.95
C MET A 84 10.85 5.20 9.29
N GLN A 85 12.05 4.70 9.61
CA GLN A 85 12.29 3.83 10.76
C GLN A 85 11.87 4.46 12.10
N SER A 86 11.97 5.78 12.23
CA SER A 86 11.58 6.54 13.43
C SER A 86 10.09 6.90 13.48
N SER A 87 9.34 6.69 12.40
CA SER A 87 7.94 7.07 12.31
C SER A 87 7.05 5.99 12.93
N PRO A 88 6.11 6.34 13.83
CA PRO A 88 5.22 5.36 14.44
C PRO A 88 4.35 4.64 13.41
N GLU A 89 3.91 5.32 12.34
CA GLU A 89 3.08 4.70 11.31
C GLU A 89 3.79 3.56 10.57
N TYR A 90 5.12 3.68 10.42
CA TYR A 90 5.94 2.62 9.84
C TYR A 90 6.12 1.47 10.82
N GLN A 91 6.46 1.77 12.07
CA GLN A 91 6.68 0.77 13.11
C GLN A 91 5.42 -0.06 13.36
N ASP A 92 4.26 0.59 13.50
CA ASP A 92 2.96 -0.05 13.71
C ASP A 92 2.61 -1.02 12.57
N TYR A 93 2.72 -0.56 11.32
CA TYR A 93 2.39 -1.39 10.17
C TYR A 93 3.36 -2.56 10.00
N VAL A 94 4.66 -2.34 10.20
CA VAL A 94 5.67 -3.40 10.14
C VAL A 94 5.48 -4.42 11.27
N TYR A 95 5.10 -3.98 12.47
CA TYR A 95 4.79 -4.87 13.58
C TYR A 95 3.59 -5.78 13.25
N LEU A 96 2.53 -5.22 12.66
CA LEU A 96 1.31 -5.97 12.34
C LEU A 96 1.45 -6.89 11.12
N GLU A 97 2.10 -6.42 10.06
CA GLU A 97 2.06 -7.05 8.72
C GLU A 97 3.43 -7.51 8.22
N GLY A 98 4.51 -7.08 8.88
CA GLY A 98 5.88 -7.42 8.53
C GLY A 98 6.48 -6.56 7.42
N THR A 99 7.82 -6.50 7.42
CA THR A 99 8.62 -5.67 6.50
C THR A 99 8.39 -6.03 5.03
N GLN A 100 8.10 -7.29 4.70
CA GLN A 100 7.89 -7.72 3.32
C GLN A 100 6.62 -7.11 2.70
N LYS A 101 5.52 -7.04 3.48
CA LYS A 101 4.29 -6.40 3.02
C LYS A 101 4.45 -4.88 2.91
N ALA A 102 5.14 -4.27 3.87
CA ALA A 102 5.50 -2.85 3.81
C ALA A 102 6.32 -2.51 2.55
N LYS A 103 7.33 -3.33 2.22
CA LYS A 103 8.12 -3.19 0.99
C LYS A 103 7.27 -3.34 -0.26
N LYS A 104 6.35 -4.31 -0.29
CA LYS A 104 5.43 -4.52 -1.43
C LYS A 104 4.58 -3.27 -1.70
N LEU A 105 3.95 -2.70 -0.67
CA LEU A 105 3.14 -1.49 -0.80
C LEU A 105 3.98 -0.29 -1.27
N PHE A 106 5.21 -0.14 -0.75
CA PHE A 106 6.14 0.89 -1.22
C PHE A 106 6.44 0.74 -2.73
N LEU A 107 6.73 -0.48 -3.19
CA LEU A 107 7.00 -0.74 -4.61
C LEU A 107 5.78 -0.45 -5.50
N GLN A 108 4.56 -0.74 -5.01
CA GLN A 108 3.32 -0.38 -5.70
C GLN A 108 3.17 1.14 -5.83
N HIS A 109 3.50 1.90 -4.79
CA HIS A 109 3.51 3.37 -4.84
C HIS A 109 4.53 3.90 -5.85
N ILE A 110 5.75 3.36 -5.86
CA ILE A 110 6.79 3.71 -6.86
C ILE A 110 6.31 3.44 -8.28
N PHE A 111 5.70 2.27 -8.52
CA PHE A 111 5.17 1.92 -9.83
C PHE A 111 4.09 2.91 -10.27
N ARG A 112 3.18 3.30 -9.36
CA ARG A 112 2.16 4.34 -9.64
C ARG A 112 2.80 5.67 -10.03
N LEU A 113 3.79 6.15 -9.26
CA LEU A 113 4.50 7.39 -9.59
C LEU A 113 5.18 7.35 -10.96
N LYS A 114 5.73 6.19 -11.35
CA LYS A 114 6.33 5.99 -12.68
C LYS A 114 5.28 6.11 -13.78
N GLN A 115 4.12 5.49 -13.62
CA GLN A 115 3.02 5.59 -14.59
C GLN A 115 2.52 7.02 -14.73
N GLU A 116 2.29 7.72 -13.61
CA GLU A 116 1.89 9.12 -13.61
C GLU A 116 2.92 10.01 -14.32
N HIS A 117 4.22 9.74 -14.15
CA HIS A 117 5.27 10.46 -14.84
C HIS A 117 5.23 10.24 -16.35
N ILE A 118 5.08 8.99 -16.80
CA ILE A 118 4.99 8.63 -18.22
C ILE A 118 3.78 9.30 -18.87
N GLU A 119 2.60 9.19 -18.25
CA GLU A 119 1.37 9.80 -18.76
C GLU A 119 1.47 11.32 -18.84
N ARG A 120 2.07 11.96 -17.82
CA ARG A 120 2.32 13.41 -17.83
C ARG A 120 3.21 13.81 -19.01
N ARG A 121 4.32 13.09 -19.24
CA ARG A 121 5.22 13.39 -20.37
C ARG A 121 4.55 13.15 -21.71
N LYS A 122 3.81 12.06 -21.87
CA LYS A 122 3.04 11.77 -23.08
C LYS A 122 2.08 12.92 -23.40
N LYS A 123 1.32 13.39 -22.39
CA LYS A 123 0.40 14.52 -22.55
C LYS A 123 1.13 15.80 -22.96
N MET A 124 2.27 16.10 -22.34
CA MET A 124 3.10 17.27 -22.69
C MET A 124 3.61 17.19 -24.14
N TYR A 125 4.14 16.03 -24.55
CA TYR A 125 4.63 15.85 -25.91
C TYR A 125 3.52 15.96 -26.94
N LEU A 126 2.37 15.33 -26.72
CA LEU A 126 1.21 15.44 -27.61
C LEU A 126 0.71 16.87 -27.73
N ALA A 127 0.78 17.67 -26.65
CA ALA A 127 0.40 19.07 -26.69
C ALA A 127 1.41 19.96 -27.43
N MET A 128 2.71 19.65 -27.38
CA MET A 128 3.76 20.38 -28.11
C MET A 128 3.88 19.94 -29.58
N LEU A 129 3.35 18.77 -29.92
CA LEU A 129 3.51 18.18 -31.24
C LEU A 129 3.04 19.09 -32.39
N PRO A 130 1.88 19.78 -32.33
CA PRO A 130 1.47 20.70 -33.39
C PRO A 130 2.46 21.84 -33.60
N LEU A 131 2.91 22.48 -32.51
CA LEU A 131 3.89 23.57 -32.56
C LEU A 131 5.22 23.12 -33.16
N ALA A 132 5.65 21.89 -32.84
CA ALA A 132 6.85 21.31 -33.43
C ALA A 132 6.68 21.04 -34.93
N PHE A 133 5.50 20.57 -35.37
CA PHE A 133 5.21 20.39 -36.79
C PHE A 133 5.13 21.70 -37.55
N ASP A 134 4.49 22.73 -36.99
CA ASP A 134 4.41 24.06 -37.61
C ASP A 134 5.81 24.69 -37.78
N ALA A 135 6.72 24.46 -36.82
CA ALA A 135 8.08 24.96 -36.89
C ALA A 135 8.98 24.18 -37.87
N LEU A 136 8.79 22.86 -37.97
CA LEU A 136 9.59 22.00 -38.86
C LEU A 136 9.12 22.03 -40.31
N ILE A 137 7.82 22.24 -40.53
CA ILE A 137 7.19 22.27 -41.84
C ILE A 137 6.31 23.53 -41.90
N PRO A 138 6.91 24.72 -41.96
CA PRO A 138 6.15 25.93 -42.21
C PRO A 138 5.55 25.80 -43.62
N ASN A 139 4.21 25.82 -43.71
CA ASN A 139 3.39 25.61 -44.92
C ASN A 139 3.01 24.16 -45.28
N LEU A 140 2.49 23.39 -44.33
CA LEU A 140 1.81 22.11 -44.64
C LEU A 140 0.65 22.27 -45.64
N ASP A 141 0.06 23.45 -45.75
CA ASP A 141 -0.99 23.75 -46.74
C ASP A 141 -0.48 23.71 -48.19
N GLU A 142 0.80 23.98 -48.45
CA GLU A 142 1.39 23.79 -49.79
C GLU A 142 1.46 22.29 -50.15
N ILE A 143 1.59 21.41 -49.15
CA ILE A 143 1.63 19.96 -49.30
C ILE A 143 0.22 19.36 -49.46
N ASN A 144 -0.83 20.00 -48.93
CA ASN A 144 -2.23 19.58 -49.14
C ASN A 144 -2.64 19.57 -50.62
N HIS A 145 -1.97 20.35 -51.48
CA HIS A 145 -2.19 20.36 -52.93
C HIS A 145 -1.35 19.32 -53.69
N LEU A 146 -0.43 18.64 -53.01
CA LEU A 146 0.43 17.60 -53.56
C LEU A 146 -0.09 16.24 -53.08
N SER A 147 -0.64 15.43 -53.99
CA SER A 147 -0.95 14.03 -53.67
C SER A 147 0.33 13.33 -53.17
N CYS A 148 0.21 12.36 -52.24
CA CYS A 148 1.35 11.65 -51.64
C CYS A 148 2.39 11.16 -52.69
N ILE A 149 1.96 10.90 -53.92
CA ILE A 149 2.80 10.49 -55.06
C ILE A 149 3.84 11.54 -55.46
N LYS A 150 3.56 12.84 -55.27
CA LYS A 150 4.50 13.92 -55.60
C LYS A 150 5.51 14.19 -54.48
N VAL A 151 5.17 13.88 -53.23
CA VAL A 151 6.05 14.07 -52.07
C VAL A 151 7.20 13.06 -52.09
N GLU A 152 6.96 11.82 -52.53
CA GLU A 152 8.02 10.80 -52.72
C GLU A 152 9.08 11.16 -53.77
N LYS A 153 8.81 12.11 -54.68
CA LYS A 153 9.76 12.55 -55.71
C LYS A 153 10.63 13.74 -55.30
N LEU A 154 10.39 14.32 -54.11
CA LEU A 154 11.07 15.51 -53.60
C LEU A 154 12.02 15.21 -52.42
N LEU A 155 12.11 13.94 -52.00
CA LEU A 155 13.10 13.41 -51.06
C LEU A 155 14.16 12.59 -51.81
#